data_AF-A0A9N9S071-F1
#
_entry.id   AF-A0A9N9S071-F1
#
_cell.length_a   1.000
_cell.length_b   1.000
_cell.length_c   1.000
_cell.angle_alpha   90.00
_cell.angle_beta   90.00
_cell.angle_gamma   90.00
#
_symmetry.space_group_name_H-M   'P 1'
#
loop_
_entity.id
_entity.type
_entity.pdbx_description
1 polymer ?
#
loop_
_entity_poly.entity_id
_entity_poly.type
_entity_poly.pdbx_seq_one_letter_code
_entity_poly.pdbx_strand_id
1 'polypeptide(L)'
;MCVILSIPKFELAKYPGIDFQKDLVAEIVKIEEKAAVFYEECFNYNINRARLIAEAGKYPSCINYSNAVAEFDERFLKKLKLSLIKGRDYLIALHDVITKNENFIKCPHCLIK
;
A
#
# COMPACT_ATOMS: atom_id res chain seq x y z
N MET A 1 3.98 -1.61 -12.29
CA MET A 1 4.12 -1.12 -13.69
C MET A 1 4.88 -2.06 -14.65
N CYS A 2 5.98 -2.76 -14.28
CA CYS A 2 6.66 -3.71 -15.20
C CYS A 2 5.83 -4.96 -15.56
N VAL A 3 5.07 -5.55 -14.63
CA VAL A 3 4.28 -6.78 -14.88
C VAL A 3 3.15 -6.54 -15.89
N ILE A 4 2.55 -5.34 -15.89
CA ILE A 4 1.45 -4.97 -16.79
C ILE A 4 1.92 -4.94 -18.26
N LEU A 5 3.17 -4.55 -18.51
CA LEU A 5 3.73 -4.44 -19.87
C LEU A 5 4.02 -5.81 -20.52
N SER A 6 4.07 -6.88 -19.73
CA SER A 6 4.33 -8.25 -20.19
C SER A 6 3.07 -9.04 -20.51
N ILE A 7 1.87 -8.52 -20.19
CA ILE A 7 0.60 -9.20 -20.50
C ILE A 7 0.36 -9.12 -22.01
N PRO A 8 0.36 -10.26 -22.74
CA PRO A 8 0.09 -10.24 -24.18
C PRO A 8 -1.34 -9.73 -24.44
N LYS A 9 -1.50 -8.85 -25.43
CA LYS A 9 -2.79 -8.24 -25.83
C LYS A 9 -3.82 -9.21 -26.42
N PHE A 10 -3.59 -10.52 -26.42
CA PHE A 10 -4.43 -11.48 -27.14
C PHE A 10 -5.08 -12.51 -26.22
N GLU A 11 -6.38 -12.70 -26.39
CA GLU A 11 -7.23 -13.70 -25.75
C GLU A 11 -6.68 -15.12 -25.94
N LEU A 12 -5.88 -15.59 -24.98
CA LEU A 12 -5.56 -17.02 -24.83
C LEU A 12 -5.74 -17.38 -23.36
N ALA A 13 -7.01 -17.49 -22.94
CA ALA A 13 -7.47 -17.94 -21.63
C ALA A 13 -7.15 -19.43 -21.31
N LYS A 14 -6.03 -19.95 -21.81
CA LYS A 14 -5.66 -21.37 -21.71
C LYS A 14 -4.29 -21.62 -21.07
N TYR A 15 -3.53 -20.58 -20.71
CA TYR A 15 -2.19 -20.76 -20.15
C TYR A 15 -2.17 -20.38 -18.67
N PRO A 16 -1.82 -21.31 -17.76
CA PRO A 16 -1.81 -21.06 -16.32
C PRO A 16 -0.86 -19.92 -15.90
N GLY A 17 0.16 -19.60 -16.71
CA GLY A 17 1.03 -18.45 -16.50
C GLY A 17 0.33 -17.09 -16.68
N ILE A 18 -0.69 -17.00 -17.54
CA ILE A 18 -1.46 -15.76 -17.77
C ILE A 18 -2.40 -15.49 -16.59
N ASP A 19 -3.03 -16.53 -16.04
CA ASP A 19 -3.91 -16.39 -14.87
C ASP A 19 -3.11 -15.99 -13.62
N PHE A 20 -1.93 -16.60 -13.42
CA PHE A 20 -1.00 -16.19 -12.37
C PHE A 20 -0.56 -14.73 -12.52
N GLN A 21 -0.26 -14.27 -13.75
CA GLN A 21 0.10 -12.86 -13.99
C GLN A 21 -1.06 -11.91 -13.66
N LYS A 22 -2.30 -12.28 -14.00
CA LYS A 22 -3.49 -11.48 -13.65
C LYS A 22 -3.68 -11.38 -12.15
N ASP A 23 -3.53 -12.49 -11.42
CA ASP A 23 -3.64 -12.51 -9.96
C ASP A 23 -2.57 -11.66 -9.30
N LEU A 24 -1.32 -11.74 -9.78
CA LEU A 24 -0.21 -10.90 -9.30
C LEU A 24 -0.47 -9.41 -9.58
N VAL A 25 -0.99 -9.06 -10.76
CA VAL A 25 -1.36 -7.67 -11.06
C VAL A 25 -2.49 -7.19 -10.16
N ALA A 26 -3.51 -8.00 -9.93
CA ALA A 26 -4.60 -7.67 -9.01
C ALA A 26 -4.08 -7.44 -7.57
N GLU A 27 -3.09 -8.23 -7.13
CA GLU A 27 -2.46 -8.03 -5.82
C GLU A 27 -1.65 -6.72 -5.75
N ILE A 28 -0.88 -6.41 -6.80
CA ILE A 28 -0.13 -5.14 -6.90
C ILE A 28 -1.08 -3.94 -6.84
N VAL A 29 -2.17 -3.95 -7.62
CA VAL A 29 -3.16 -2.87 -7.62
C VAL A 29 -3.77 -2.66 -6.22
N LYS A 30 -4.12 -3.76 -5.52
CA LYS A 30 -4.60 -3.67 -4.13
C LYS A 30 -3.58 -3.05 -3.18
N ILE A 31 -2.29 -3.31 -3.37
CA ILE A 31 -1.22 -2.71 -2.56
C ILE A 31 -1.09 -1.21 -2.89
N GLU A 32 -1.16 -0.84 -4.16
CA GLU A 32 -1.14 0.56 -4.61
C GLU A 32 -2.33 1.36 -4.05
N GLU A 33 -3.54 0.80 -4.08
CA GLU A 33 -4.73 1.41 -3.48
C GLU A 33 -4.54 1.65 -1.97
N LYS A 34 -4.03 0.66 -1.23
CA LYS A 34 -3.73 0.81 0.21
C LYS A 34 -2.70 1.91 0.45
N ALA A 35 -1.67 2.01 -0.40
CA ALA A 35 -0.67 3.06 -0.30
C ALA A 35 -1.25 4.45 -0.58
N ALA A 36 -2.12 4.58 -1.59
CA ALA A 36 -2.81 5.82 -1.91
C ALA A 36 -3.71 6.29 -0.75
N VAL A 37 -4.48 5.37 -0.15
CA VAL A 37 -5.29 5.67 1.04
C VAL A 37 -4.42 6.15 2.20
N PHE A 38 -3.31 5.45 2.49
CA PHE A 38 -2.41 5.86 3.57
C PHE A 38 -1.75 7.22 3.30
N TYR A 39 -1.46 7.55 2.04
CA TYR A 39 -0.94 8.84 1.64
C TYR A 39 -1.95 9.97 1.89
N GLU A 40 -3.22 9.75 1.57
CA GLU A 40 -4.30 10.70 1.88
C GLU A 40 -4.44 10.94 3.39
N GLU A 41 -4.33 9.87 4.19
CA GLU A 41 -4.35 9.97 5.66
C GLU A 41 -3.23 10.85 6.22
N CYS A 42 -2.07 10.93 5.56
CA CYS A 42 -0.98 11.82 5.97
C CYS A 42 -1.37 13.29 5.83
N PHE A 43 -2.09 13.67 4.78
CA PHE A 43 -2.62 15.03 4.64
C PHE A 43 -3.72 15.31 5.66
N ASN A 44 -4.63 14.36 5.83
CA ASN A 44 -5.74 14.49 6.77
C ASN A 44 -5.24 14.60 8.22
N TYR A 45 -4.12 13.96 8.58
CA TYR A 45 -3.47 14.15 9.87
C TYR A 45 -3.13 15.62 10.12
N ASN A 46 -2.48 16.29 9.15
CA ASN A 46 -2.09 17.69 9.31
C ASN A 46 -3.30 18.62 9.48
N ILE A 47 -4.36 18.42 8.66
CA ILE A 47 -5.59 19.21 8.74
C ILE A 47 -6.28 19.02 10.09
N ASN A 48 -6.44 17.77 10.54
CA ASN A 48 -7.12 17.46 11.78
C ASN A 48 -6.31 17.91 13.01
N ARG A 49 -4.98 17.77 12.96
CA ARG A 49 -4.09 18.28 14.00
C ARG A 49 -4.20 19.80 14.13
N ALA A 50 -4.22 20.52 13.01
CA ALA A 50 -4.37 21.97 13.01
C ALA A 50 -5.69 22.42 13.65
N ARG A 51 -6.80 21.73 13.34
CA ARG A 51 -8.11 21.98 13.98
C ARG A 51 -8.05 21.76 15.50
N LEU A 52 -7.42 20.68 15.93
CA LEU A 52 -7.32 20.34 17.35
C LEU A 52 -6.44 21.34 18.13
N ILE A 53 -5.37 21.83 17.51
CA ILE A 53 -4.53 22.90 18.08
C ILE A 53 -5.29 24.22 18.16
N ALA A 54 -6.11 24.54 17.16
CA ALA A 54 -6.95 25.74 17.19
C ALA A 54 -7.91 25.72 18.39
N GLU A 55 -8.53 24.58 18.68
CA GLU A 55 -9.38 24.39 19.88
C GLU A 55 -8.56 24.51 21.18
N ALA A 56 -7.36 23.92 21.23
CA ALA A 56 -6.47 24.05 22.39
C ALA A 56 -6.08 25.52 22.66
N GLY A 57 -5.82 26.30 21.61
CA GLY A 57 -5.54 27.74 21.73
C GLY A 57 -6.76 28.55 22.15
N LYS A 58 -7.96 28.15 21.71
CA LYS A 58 -9.22 28.81 22.08
C LYS A 58 -9.61 28.55 23.54
N TYR A 59 -9.28 27.38 24.09
CA TYR A 59 -9.62 26.98 25.46
C TYR A 59 -8.39 26.55 26.27
N PRO A 60 -7.47 27.48 26.61
CA PRO A 60 -6.20 27.15 27.23
C PRO A 60 -6.33 26.58 28.66
N SER A 61 -7.42 26.86 29.38
CA SER A 61 -7.71 26.28 30.69
C SER A 61 -8.14 24.81 30.63
N CYS A 62 -8.55 24.33 29.44
CA CYS A 62 -8.99 22.96 29.24
C CYS A 62 -7.81 22.09 28.76
N ILE A 63 -7.11 21.48 29.72
CA ILE A 63 -5.96 20.62 29.45
C ILE A 63 -6.28 19.41 28.54
N ASN A 64 -7.56 19.02 28.45
CA ASN A 64 -8.01 17.91 27.61
C ASN A 64 -7.69 18.14 26.13
N TYR A 65 -7.73 19.39 25.63
CA TYR A 65 -7.36 19.65 24.24
C TYR A 65 -5.87 19.44 24.00
N SER A 66 -5.00 19.87 24.91
CA SER A 66 -3.56 19.61 24.83
C SER A 66 -3.24 18.11 24.89
N ASN A 67 -3.92 17.37 25.78
CA ASN A 67 -3.79 15.91 25.86
C ASN A 67 -4.28 15.23 24.58
N ALA A 68 -5.39 15.69 24.01
CA ALA A 68 -5.93 15.17 22.76
C ALA A 68 -4.95 15.36 21.59
N VAL A 69 -4.24 16.51 21.51
CA VAL A 69 -3.18 16.72 20.50
C VAL A 69 -2.06 15.68 20.66
N ALA A 70 -1.57 15.48 21.88
CA ALA A 70 -0.51 14.51 22.14
C ALA A 70 -0.95 13.08 21.78
N GLU A 71 -2.15 12.68 22.17
CA GLU A 71 -2.70 11.35 21.87
C GLU A 71 -2.97 11.16 20.37
N PHE A 72 -3.41 12.22 19.68
CA PHE A 72 -3.58 12.23 18.23
C PHE A 72 -2.24 12.01 17.51
N ASP A 73 -1.18 12.70 17.95
CA ASP A 73 0.18 12.56 17.44
C ASP A 73 0.73 11.14 17.69
N GLU A 74 0.55 10.59 18.89
CA GLU A 74 1.03 9.25 19.23
C GLU A 74 0.34 8.16 18.40
N ARG A 75 -0.99 8.27 18.22
CA ARG A 75 -1.76 7.34 17.36
C ARG A 75 -1.26 7.38 15.93
N PHE A 76 -1.04 8.57 15.38
CA PHE A 76 -0.57 8.71 14.01
C PHE A 76 0.87 8.17 13.84
N LEU A 77 1.76 8.39 14.81
CA LEU A 77 3.10 7.83 14.80
C LEU A 77 3.10 6.29 14.81
N LYS A 78 2.25 5.67 15.64
CA LYS A 78 2.07 4.20 15.64
C LYS A 78 1.59 3.70 14.29
N LYS A 79 0.62 4.40 13.68
CA LYS A 79 0.09 4.07 12.35
C LYS A 79 1.18 4.15 11.28
N LEU A 80 1.99 5.22 11.28
CA LEU A 80 3.09 5.41 10.35
C LEU A 80 4.12 4.28 10.44
N LYS A 81 4.54 3.91 11.66
CA LYS A 81 5.48 2.80 11.87
C LYS A 81 4.93 1.48 11.33
N LEU A 82 3.66 1.17 11.61
CA LEU A 82 3.00 -0.04 11.11
C LEU A 82 2.89 -0.04 9.58
N SER A 83 2.56 1.09 8.96
CA SER A 83 2.48 1.22 7.51
C SER A 83 3.84 0.99 6.83
N LEU A 84 4.94 1.50 7.42
CA LEU A 84 6.29 1.24 6.90
C LEU A 84 6.67 -0.24 6.97
N ILE A 85 6.39 -0.89 8.11
CA ILE A 85 6.65 -2.33 8.28
C ILE A 85 5.85 -3.13 7.25
N LYS A 86 4.55 -2.85 7.11
CA LYS A 86 3.69 -3.49 6.10
C LYS A 86 4.20 -3.26 4.68
N GLY A 87 4.61 -2.04 4.35
CA GLY A 87 5.17 -1.70 3.04
C GLY A 87 6.42 -2.52 2.72
N ARG A 88 7.34 -2.65 3.67
CA ARG A 88 8.52 -3.52 3.55
C ARG A 88 8.11 -4.98 3.35
N ASP A 89 7.19 -5.48 4.15
CA ASP A 89 6.77 -6.89 4.09
C ASP A 89 6.10 -7.20 2.73
N TYR A 90 5.32 -6.27 2.18
CA TYR A 90 4.78 -6.40 0.81
C TYR A 90 5.86 -6.44 -0.25
N LEU A 91 6.90 -5.60 -0.16
CA LEU A 91 8.02 -5.62 -1.12
C LEU A 91 8.78 -6.95 -1.08
N ILE A 92 9.01 -7.50 0.12
CA ILE A 92 9.66 -8.80 0.29
C ILE A 92 8.80 -9.92 -0.31
N ALA A 93 7.50 -9.92 -0.03
CA ALA A 93 6.58 -10.91 -0.56
C ALA A 93 6.47 -10.85 -2.10
N LEU A 94 6.33 -9.65 -2.66
CA LEU A 94 6.31 -9.45 -4.11
C LEU A 94 7.62 -9.89 -4.75
N HIS A 95 8.76 -9.54 -4.15
CA HIS A 95 10.05 -9.99 -4.63
C HIS A 95 10.12 -11.52 -4.66
N ASP A 96 9.81 -12.20 -3.56
CA ASP A 96 9.82 -13.66 -3.45
C ASP A 96 8.92 -14.34 -4.50
N VAL A 97 7.70 -13.84 -4.67
CA VAL A 97 6.75 -14.35 -5.67
C VAL A 97 7.29 -14.16 -7.10
N ILE A 98 7.87 -13.00 -7.41
CA ILE A 98 8.44 -12.71 -8.73
C ILE A 98 9.67 -13.58 -9.00
N THR A 99 10.59 -13.72 -8.04
CA THR A 99 11.83 -14.50 -8.25
C THR A 99 11.51 -15.98 -8.41
N LYS A 100 10.56 -16.53 -7.63
CA LYS A 100 10.15 -17.94 -7.73
C LYS A 100 9.44 -18.27 -9.04
N ASN A 101 8.77 -17.30 -9.65
CA ASN A 101 7.97 -17.49 -10.87
C ASN A 101 8.57 -16.78 -12.09
N GLU A 102 9.86 -16.43 -12.02
CA GLU A 102 10.55 -15.64 -13.05
C GLU A 102 10.45 -16.27 -14.45
N ASN A 103 10.48 -17.60 -14.53
CA ASN A 103 10.33 -18.35 -15.79
C ASN A 103 8.93 -18.22 -16.40
N PHE A 104 7.88 -18.23 -15.57
CA PHE A 104 6.49 -18.05 -16.02
C PHE A 104 6.19 -16.59 -16.39
N ILE A 105 6.86 -15.64 -15.73
CA ILE A 105 6.71 -14.20 -16.00
C ILE A 105 7.43 -13.82 -17.30
N LYS A 106 8.66 -14.31 -17.51
CA LYS A 106 9.48 -13.97 -18.69
C LYS A 106 9.05 -14.71 -19.96
N CYS A 107 8.53 -15.93 -19.86
CA CYS A 107 8.03 -16.66 -21.01
C CYS A 107 6.78 -17.49 -20.69
N PRO A 108 5.58 -16.91 -20.86
CA PRO A 108 4.30 -17.59 -20.57
C PRO A 108 4.06 -18.86 -21.41
N HIS A 109 4.78 -19.01 -22.53
CA HIS A 109 4.61 -20.08 -23.52
C HIS A 109 5.74 -21.15 -23.49
N CYS A 110 6.79 -20.97 -22.68
CA CYS A 110 8.00 -21.81 -22.77
C CYS A 110 7.90 -23.20 -22.10
N LEU A 111 6.76 -23.56 -21.51
CA LEU A 111 6.53 -24.88 -20.90
C LEU A 111 5.65 -25.80 -21.77
N ILE A 112 5.79 -25.72 -23.09
CA ILE A 112 5.30 -26.76 -23.99
C ILE A 112 6.45 -27.75 -24.17
N LYS A 113 6.42 -28.84 -23.39
CA LYS A 113 7.03 -30.12 -23.74
C LYS A 113 5.93 -31.14 -23.88
#